data_AF-A0A849SHF5-F1
#
_entry.id   AF-A0A849SHF5-F1
#
_cell.length_a   1.000
_cell.length_b   1.000
_cell.length_c   1.000
_cell.angle_alpha   90.00
_cell.angle_beta   90.00
_cell.angle_gamma   90.00
#
_symmetry.space_group_name_H-M   'P 1'
#
loop_
_entity.id
_entity.type
_entity.pdbx_description
1 polymer ?
#
loop_
_entity_poly.entity_id
_entity_poly.type
_entity_poly.pdbx_seq_one_letter_code
_entity_poly.pdbx_strand_id
1 'polypeptide(L)'
;MTGRAEVQRLQQRLDGTFARASGLIGVAGELELLSDHARYLCVLVSGFFEQAVIELVLEHARRNAGKTIQRYVEARTRRLTNLNTQRLLDVVADFDPDWRRDLAAYVVDEKKAALDSIVALRNTISHGRPTSVTLNTVKKYYAQIKDVVGRVADLCVPV
;
A
#
# COMPACT_ATOMS: atom_id res chain seq x y z
N MET A 1 6.00 7.79 -17.18
CA MET A 1 4.86 6.96 -16.75
C MET A 1 4.02 7.80 -15.79
N THR A 2 2.68 7.72 -15.87
CA THR A 2 1.81 8.44 -14.93
C THR A 2 1.73 7.69 -13.60
N GLY A 3 1.45 8.38 -12.50
CA GLY A 3 1.28 7.75 -11.19
C GLY A 3 0.25 6.61 -11.19
N ARG A 4 -0.90 6.79 -11.84
CA ARG A 4 -1.94 5.75 -11.97
C ARG A 4 -1.45 4.53 -12.77
N ALA A 5 -0.69 4.72 -13.84
CA ALA A 5 -0.15 3.62 -14.63
C ALA A 5 0.89 2.81 -13.83
N GLU A 6 1.72 3.46 -13.03
CA GLU A 6 2.68 2.76 -12.16
C GLU A 6 1.96 1.99 -11.04
N VAL A 7 0.93 2.56 -10.42
CA VAL A 7 0.06 1.84 -9.48
C VAL A 7 -0.51 0.58 -10.10
N GLN A 8 -1.04 0.66 -11.33
CA GLN A 8 -1.58 -0.51 -12.04
C GLN A 8 -0.50 -1.57 -12.31
N ARG A 9 0.71 -1.16 -12.71
CA ARG A 9 1.84 -2.07 -12.92
C ARG A 9 2.23 -2.80 -11.63
N LEU A 10 2.28 -2.09 -10.50
CA LEU A 10 2.56 -2.67 -9.19
C LEU A 10 1.45 -3.65 -8.77
N GLN A 11 0.17 -3.31 -9.01
CA GLN A 11 -0.96 -4.19 -8.74
C GLN A 11 -0.87 -5.49 -9.55
N GLN A 12 -0.62 -5.41 -10.86
CA GLN A 12 -0.50 -6.61 -11.72
C GLN A 12 0.60 -7.56 -11.25
N ARG A 13 1.75 -7.02 -10.80
CA ARG A 13 2.84 -7.84 -10.24
C ARG A 13 2.42 -8.55 -8.94
N LEU A 14 1.68 -7.86 -8.07
CA LEU A 14 1.15 -8.46 -6.85
C LEU A 14 0.08 -9.51 -7.14
N ASP A 15 -0.87 -9.21 -8.04
CA ASP A 15 -1.93 -10.14 -8.45
C ASP A 15 -1.33 -11.44 -9.00
N GLY A 16 -0.30 -11.35 -9.85
CA GLY A 16 0.42 -12.53 -10.34
C GLY A 16 1.12 -13.32 -9.23
N THR A 17 1.57 -12.66 -8.15
CA THR A 17 2.18 -13.33 -6.99
C THR A 17 1.12 -14.01 -6.12
N PHE A 18 -0.04 -13.40 -5.93
CA PHE A 18 -1.20 -14.04 -5.29
C PHE A 18 -1.68 -15.25 -6.09
N ALA A 19 -1.69 -15.19 -7.42
CA ALA A 19 -2.08 -16.31 -8.27
C ALA A 19 -1.15 -17.51 -8.08
N ARG A 20 0.18 -17.29 -8.06
CA ARG A 20 1.16 -18.36 -7.75
C ARG A 20 0.93 -18.97 -6.37
N ALA A 21 0.75 -18.15 -5.34
CA ALA A 21 0.49 -18.64 -3.98
C ALA A 21 -0.84 -19.42 -3.88
N SER A 22 -1.87 -18.98 -4.60
CA SER A 22 -3.18 -19.63 -4.60
C SER A 22 -3.14 -21.01 -5.28
N GLY A 23 -2.23 -21.20 -6.25
CA GLY A 23 -2.02 -22.50 -6.91
C GLY A 23 -1.46 -23.58 -5.99
N LEU A 24 -0.96 -23.23 -4.80
CA LEU A 24 -0.47 -24.17 -3.80
C LEU A 24 -1.59 -24.68 -2.87
N ILE A 25 -2.78 -24.06 -2.91
CA ILE A 25 -3.89 -24.43 -2.04
C ILE A 25 -4.39 -25.83 -2.40
N GLY A 26 -4.47 -26.72 -1.40
CA GLY A 26 -4.97 -28.08 -1.57
C GLY A 26 -3.92 -29.09 -2.05
N VAL A 27 -2.68 -28.65 -2.27
CA VAL A 27 -1.55 -29.54 -2.55
C VAL A 27 -1.03 -30.12 -1.23
N ALA A 28 -1.00 -31.44 -1.11
CA ALA A 28 -0.54 -32.12 0.11
C ALA A 28 0.94 -31.82 0.39
N GLY A 29 1.27 -31.45 1.63
CA GLY A 29 2.63 -31.13 2.06
C GLY A 29 3.05 -29.67 1.91
N GLU A 30 2.23 -28.81 1.30
CA GLU A 30 2.59 -27.42 0.95
C GLU A 30 2.18 -26.37 1.99
N LEU A 31 1.74 -26.77 3.20
CA LEU A 31 1.22 -25.83 4.21
C LEU A 31 2.27 -24.83 4.68
N GLU A 32 3.52 -25.28 4.85
CA GLU A 32 4.64 -24.40 5.22
C GLU A 32 4.93 -23.40 4.11
N LEU A 33 4.91 -23.84 2.85
CA LEU A 33 5.14 -22.99 1.69
C LEU A 33 4.01 -21.95 1.52
N LEU A 34 2.76 -22.30 1.81
CA LEU A 34 1.65 -21.34 1.88
C LEU A 34 1.86 -20.30 2.97
N SER A 35 2.35 -20.72 4.14
CA SER A 35 2.66 -19.83 5.25
C SER A 35 3.82 -18.87 4.89
N ASP A 36 4.85 -19.36 4.22
CA ASP A 36 5.97 -18.54 3.73
C ASP A 36 5.51 -17.53 2.68
N HIS A 37 4.66 -17.96 1.74
CA HIS A 37 4.05 -17.06 0.76
C HIS A 37 3.20 -15.99 1.42
N ALA A 38 2.44 -16.32 2.48
CA ALA A 38 1.65 -15.33 3.21
C ALA A 38 2.54 -14.24 3.83
N ARG A 39 3.66 -14.63 4.46
CA ARG A 39 4.63 -13.67 5.01
C ARG A 39 5.27 -12.82 3.91
N TYR A 40 5.67 -13.45 2.81
CA TYR A 40 6.26 -12.73 1.68
C TYR A 40 5.29 -11.73 1.06
N LEU A 41 4.04 -12.16 0.79
CA LEU A 41 2.98 -11.29 0.28
C LEU A 41 2.66 -10.16 1.25
N CYS A 42 2.75 -10.38 2.56
CA CYS A 42 2.57 -9.32 3.54
C CYS A 42 3.59 -8.18 3.35
N VAL A 43 4.86 -8.53 3.16
CA VAL A 43 5.93 -7.56 2.88
C VAL A 43 5.68 -6.84 1.55
N LEU A 44 5.30 -7.59 0.51
CA LEU A 44 5.01 -7.00 -0.80
C LEU A 44 3.81 -6.06 -0.79
N VAL A 45 2.73 -6.39 -0.06
CA VAL A 45 1.53 -5.54 0.04
C VAL A 45 1.85 -4.25 0.81
N SER A 46 2.64 -4.32 1.88
CA SER A 46 3.12 -3.12 2.58
C SER A 46 3.97 -2.23 1.66
N GLY A 47 4.89 -2.83 0.90
CA GLY A 47 5.71 -2.09 -0.07
C GLY A 47 4.90 -1.50 -1.22
N PHE A 48 3.91 -2.24 -1.74
CA PHE A 48 2.97 -1.75 -2.74
C PHE A 48 2.23 -0.51 -2.26
N PHE A 49 1.69 -0.54 -1.04
CA PHE A 49 0.95 0.59 -0.50
C PHE A 49 1.81 1.86 -0.41
N GLU A 50 3.04 1.72 0.11
CA GLU A 50 4.00 2.81 0.19
C GLU A 50 4.33 3.39 -1.19
N GLN A 51 4.73 2.54 -2.14
CA GLN A 51 5.11 2.98 -3.48
C GLN A 51 3.94 3.59 -4.23
N ALA A 52 2.74 3.02 -4.12
CA ALA A 52 1.56 3.55 -4.78
C ALA A 52 1.25 4.99 -4.34
N VAL A 53 1.29 5.27 -3.04
CA VAL A 53 1.05 6.61 -2.51
C VAL A 53 2.15 7.58 -2.95
N ILE A 54 3.42 7.16 -2.91
CA ILE A 54 4.56 7.97 -3.38
C ILE A 54 4.37 8.38 -4.85
N GLU A 55 4.05 7.43 -5.73
CA GLU A 55 3.88 7.71 -7.16
C GLU A 55 2.72 8.67 -7.45
N LEU A 56 1.62 8.55 -6.69
CA LEU A 56 0.46 9.42 -6.83
C LEU A 56 0.75 10.86 -6.39
N VAL A 57 1.40 11.06 -5.23
CA VAL A 57 1.74 12.41 -4.77
C VAL A 57 2.84 13.06 -5.62
N LEU A 58 3.78 12.27 -6.15
CA LEU A 58 4.79 12.75 -7.09
C LEU A 58 4.16 13.19 -8.42
N GLU A 59 3.20 12.43 -8.94
CA GLU A 59 2.42 12.84 -10.11
C GLU A 59 1.65 14.14 -9.84
N HIS A 60 0.98 14.26 -8.69
CA HIS A 60 0.28 15.48 -8.31
C HIS A 60 1.21 16.71 -8.31
N ALA A 61 2.38 16.59 -7.66
CA ALA A 61 3.37 17.67 -7.63
C ALA A 61 3.91 18.01 -9.03
N ARG A 62 4.12 16.99 -9.89
CA ARG A 62 4.56 17.20 -11.28
C ARG A 62 3.55 17.97 -12.11
N ARG A 63 2.25 17.77 -11.88
CA ARG A 63 1.17 18.44 -12.61
C ARG A 63 0.90 19.86 -12.12
N ASN A 64 1.01 20.09 -10.82
CA ASN A 64 0.48 21.30 -10.18
C ASN A 64 1.54 22.25 -9.64
N ALA A 65 2.82 21.88 -9.61
CA ALA A 65 3.85 22.68 -8.96
C ALA A 65 5.10 22.90 -9.83
N GLY A 66 5.85 23.97 -9.54
CA GLY A 66 7.14 24.24 -10.17
C GLY A 66 8.25 23.29 -9.68
N LYS A 67 9.38 23.27 -10.42
CA LYS A 67 10.51 22.34 -10.17
C LYS A 67 11.04 22.35 -8.74
N THR A 68 11.05 23.49 -8.04
CA THR A 68 11.52 23.58 -6.65
C THR A 68 10.63 22.79 -5.69
N ILE A 69 9.31 22.90 -5.84
CA ILE A 69 8.35 22.18 -5.02
C ILE A 69 8.36 20.69 -5.37
N GLN A 70 8.47 20.34 -6.66
CA GLN A 70 8.62 18.94 -7.09
C GLN A 70 9.82 18.27 -6.40
N ARG A 71 11.00 18.93 -6.40
CA ARG A 71 12.20 18.43 -5.70
C ARG A 71 12.00 18.28 -4.19
N TYR A 72 11.27 19.21 -3.56
CA TYR A 72 10.93 19.10 -2.14
C TYR A 72 10.06 17.87 -1.87
N VAL A 73 9.01 17.65 -2.68
CA VAL A 73 8.14 16.48 -2.56
C VAL A 73 8.92 15.20 -2.79
N GLU A 74 9.76 15.12 -3.83
CA GLU A 74 10.67 13.98 -4.08
C GLU A 74 11.59 13.68 -2.90
N ALA A 75 12.20 14.71 -2.30
CA ALA A 75 13.08 14.52 -1.15
C ALA A 75 12.31 14.02 0.08
N ARG A 76 11.08 14.53 0.30
CA ARG A 76 10.21 14.15 1.41
C ARG A 76 9.70 12.71 1.26
N THR A 77 9.28 12.31 0.05
CA THR A 77 8.70 10.99 -0.22
C THR A 77 9.75 9.87 -0.24
N ARG A 78 11.01 10.16 -0.58
CA ARG A 78 12.12 9.18 -0.51
C ARG A 78 12.30 8.53 0.86
N ARG A 79 11.89 9.20 1.94
CA ARG A 79 12.00 8.72 3.32
C ARG A 79 10.68 8.13 3.85
N LEU A 80 9.64 8.09 3.02
CA LEU A 80 8.34 7.55 3.43
C LEU A 80 8.44 6.03 3.54
N THR A 81 8.27 5.54 4.76
CA THR A 81 8.30 4.12 5.13
C THR A 81 7.29 3.90 6.24
N ASN A 82 6.90 2.65 6.48
CA ASN A 82 5.95 2.29 7.54
C ASN A 82 4.63 3.05 7.40
N LEU A 83 4.11 3.15 6.17
CA LEU A 83 2.91 3.93 5.86
C LEU A 83 1.67 3.26 6.45
N ASN A 84 1.28 3.66 7.66
CA ASN A 84 0.04 3.26 8.32
C ASN A 84 -1.06 4.31 8.06
N THR A 85 -2.25 4.12 8.64
CA THR A 85 -3.38 5.04 8.46
C THR A 85 -3.01 6.48 8.84
N GLN A 86 -2.38 6.68 10.00
CA GLN A 86 -2.02 8.02 10.46
C GLN A 86 -1.05 8.70 9.50
N ARG A 87 0.00 8.00 9.08
CA ARG A 87 0.99 8.56 8.14
C ARG A 87 0.41 8.82 6.77
N LEU A 88 -0.54 8.01 6.30
CA LEU A 88 -1.28 8.29 5.07
C LEU A 88 -2.03 9.61 5.18
N LEU A 89 -2.78 9.79 6.28
CA LEU A 89 -3.54 11.02 6.54
C LEU A 89 -2.63 12.24 6.66
N ASP A 90 -1.46 12.10 7.26
CA ASP A 90 -0.47 13.18 7.36
C ASP A 90 0.10 13.54 5.98
N VAL A 91 0.42 12.54 5.14
CA VAL A 91 0.93 12.77 3.77
C VAL A 91 -0.08 13.53 2.93
N VAL A 92 -1.37 13.15 2.94
CA VAL A 92 -2.36 13.89 2.14
C VAL A 92 -2.67 15.27 2.71
N ALA A 93 -2.59 15.44 4.04
CA ALA A 93 -2.78 16.73 4.70
C ALA A 93 -1.71 17.76 4.33
N ASP A 94 -0.49 17.31 4.00
CA ASP A 94 0.59 18.19 3.53
C ASP A 94 0.25 18.89 2.21
N PHE A 95 -0.67 18.33 1.41
CA PHE A 95 -1.14 18.92 0.15
C PHE A 95 -2.42 19.72 0.36
N ASP A 96 -3.39 19.14 1.07
CA ASP A 96 -4.68 19.77 1.33
C ASP A 96 -5.29 19.22 2.64
N PRO A 97 -5.56 20.07 3.65
CA PRO A 97 -6.22 19.67 4.89
C PRO A 97 -7.62 19.05 4.68
N ASP A 98 -8.34 19.43 3.63
CA ASP A 98 -9.65 18.86 3.32
C ASP A 98 -9.52 17.41 2.84
N TRP A 99 -8.44 17.06 2.11
CA TRP A 99 -8.17 15.67 1.72
C TRP A 99 -7.97 14.78 2.94
N ARG A 100 -7.34 15.30 3.99
CA ARG A 100 -7.22 14.59 5.27
C ARG A 100 -8.59 14.26 5.85
N ARG A 101 -9.48 15.26 5.91
CA ARG A 101 -10.84 15.10 6.45
C ARG A 101 -11.61 14.05 5.66
N ASP A 102 -11.61 14.17 4.34
CA ASP A 102 -12.35 13.30 3.45
C ASP A 102 -11.80 11.86 3.46
N LEU A 103 -10.48 11.71 3.47
CA LEU A 103 -9.84 10.40 3.55
C LEU A 103 -10.01 9.76 4.93
N ALA A 104 -9.97 10.54 6.01
CA ALA A 104 -10.22 10.02 7.36
C ALA A 104 -11.65 9.49 7.53
N ALA A 105 -12.63 10.16 6.94
CA ALA A 105 -14.01 9.68 6.92
C ALA A 105 -14.20 8.41 6.07
N TYR A 106 -13.34 8.22 5.05
CA TYR A 106 -13.38 7.06 4.17
C TYR A 106 -12.62 5.85 4.71
N VAL A 107 -11.47 6.07 5.37
CA VAL A 107 -10.59 5.01 5.89
C VAL A 107 -11.01 4.63 7.32
N VAL A 108 -12.14 3.93 7.41
CA VAL A 108 -12.71 3.42 8.66
C VAL A 108 -12.69 1.90 8.71
N ASP A 109 -12.92 1.34 9.90
CA ASP A 109 -13.12 -0.09 10.16
C ASP A 109 -12.08 -1.00 9.47
N GLU A 110 -12.52 -1.86 8.56
CA GLU A 110 -11.68 -2.84 7.87
C GLU A 110 -10.54 -2.22 7.07
N LYS A 111 -10.75 -1.02 6.50
CA LYS A 111 -9.72 -0.30 5.75
C LYS A 111 -8.59 0.12 6.67
N LYS A 112 -8.95 0.80 7.77
CA LYS A 112 -7.99 1.22 8.79
C LYS A 112 -7.25 0.01 9.37
N ALA A 113 -7.99 -1.04 9.73
CA ALA A 113 -7.40 -2.26 10.25
C ALA A 113 -6.43 -2.91 9.26
N ALA A 114 -6.74 -2.93 7.96
CA ALA A 114 -5.85 -3.48 6.93
C ALA A 114 -4.54 -2.69 6.79
N LEU A 115 -4.61 -1.35 6.73
CA LEU A 115 -3.42 -0.49 6.60
C LEU A 115 -2.50 -0.63 7.82
N ASP A 116 -3.08 -0.59 9.02
CA ASP A 116 -2.28 -0.65 10.25
C ASP A 116 -1.71 -2.07 10.45
N SER A 117 -2.50 -3.10 10.15
CA SER A 117 -2.06 -4.50 10.30
C SER A 117 -0.98 -4.89 9.31
N ILE A 118 -1.04 -4.46 8.05
CA ILE A 118 -0.02 -4.86 7.06
C ILE A 118 1.35 -4.29 7.44
N VAL A 119 1.39 -3.06 7.95
CA VAL A 119 2.62 -2.41 8.41
C VAL A 119 3.15 -3.10 9.66
N ALA A 120 2.28 -3.38 10.63
CA ALA A 120 2.65 -4.09 11.85
C ALA A 120 3.21 -5.48 11.55
N LEU A 121 2.55 -6.24 10.67
CA LEU A 121 3.00 -7.57 10.24
C LEU A 121 4.33 -7.49 9.48
N ARG A 122 4.48 -6.56 8.52
CA ARG A 122 5.75 -6.37 7.80
C ARG A 122 6.89 -6.11 8.77
N ASN A 123 6.68 -5.27 9.78
CA ASN A 123 7.69 -4.98 10.80
C ASN A 123 8.01 -6.20 11.67
N THR A 124 7.01 -6.98 12.05
CA THR A 124 7.22 -8.24 12.78
C THR A 124 8.06 -9.23 11.95
N ILE A 125 7.73 -9.39 10.67
CA ILE A 125 8.44 -10.28 9.73
C ILE A 125 9.88 -9.82 9.53
N SER A 126 10.11 -8.51 9.31
CA SER A 126 11.46 -7.98 9.08
C SER A 126 12.38 -8.12 10.29
N HIS A 127 11.81 -8.19 11.50
CA HIS A 127 12.56 -8.46 12.73
C HIS A 127 12.68 -9.97 13.04
N GLY A 128 12.26 -10.86 12.12
CA GLY A 128 12.35 -12.31 12.30
C GLY A 128 11.42 -12.88 13.38
N ARG A 129 10.38 -12.13 13.77
CA ARG A 129 9.45 -12.56 14.82
C ARG A 129 8.38 -13.51 14.27
N PRO A 130 7.88 -14.47 15.07
CA PRO A 130 6.82 -15.37 14.64
C PRO A 130 5.55 -14.60 14.24
N THR A 131 4.88 -15.06 13.18
CA THR A 131 3.58 -14.52 12.74
C THR A 131 2.70 -15.65 12.23
N SER A 132 1.41 -15.61 12.59
CA SER A 132 0.37 -16.55 12.16
C SER A 132 -0.46 -16.02 10.99
N VAL A 133 0.10 -15.13 10.15
CA VAL A 133 -0.65 -14.56 9.03
C VAL A 133 -0.97 -15.61 7.97
N THR A 134 -2.22 -15.66 7.54
CA THR A 134 -2.68 -16.57 6.47
C THR A 134 -2.74 -15.85 5.12
N LEU A 135 -2.63 -16.61 4.03
CA LEU A 135 -2.79 -16.08 2.68
C LEU A 135 -4.14 -15.36 2.49
N ASN A 136 -5.21 -15.91 3.07
CA ASN A 136 -6.55 -15.31 2.99
C ASN A 136 -6.61 -13.95 3.71
N THR A 137 -5.98 -13.84 4.89
CA THR A 137 -5.89 -12.57 5.63
C THR A 137 -5.14 -11.52 4.80
N VAL A 138 -4.00 -11.87 4.21
CA VAL A 138 -3.23 -10.93 3.38
C VAL A 138 -4.01 -10.51 2.13
N LYS A 139 -4.77 -11.43 1.51
CA LYS A 139 -5.63 -11.15 0.36
C LYS A 139 -6.74 -10.15 0.72
N LYS A 140 -7.37 -10.29 1.89
CA LYS A 140 -8.37 -9.33 2.40
C LYS A 140 -7.75 -7.95 2.63
N TYR A 141 -6.60 -7.88 3.29
CA TYR A 141 -5.90 -6.61 3.50
C TYR A 141 -5.53 -5.94 2.18
N TYR A 142 -5.02 -6.71 1.23
CA TYR A 142 -4.68 -6.20 -0.10
C TYR A 142 -5.90 -5.62 -0.84
N ALA A 143 -7.07 -6.26 -0.75
CA ALA A 143 -8.29 -5.72 -1.35
C ALA A 143 -8.67 -4.36 -0.76
N GLN A 144 -8.65 -4.22 0.58
CA GLN A 144 -8.93 -2.95 1.24
C GLN A 144 -7.88 -1.87 0.91
N ILE A 145 -6.60 -2.26 0.84
CA ILE A 145 -5.51 -1.35 0.47
C ILE A 145 -5.67 -0.86 -0.98
N LYS A 146 -6.07 -1.72 -1.92
CA LYS A 146 -6.34 -1.30 -3.31
C LYS A 146 -7.44 -0.24 -3.38
N ASP A 147 -8.51 -0.45 -2.61
CA ASP A 147 -9.65 0.48 -2.52
C ASP A 147 -9.18 1.85 -1.98
N VAL A 148 -8.41 1.86 -0.88
CA VAL A 148 -7.83 3.09 -0.33
C VAL A 148 -6.87 3.78 -1.32
N VAL A 149 -6.00 3.02 -1.99
CA VAL A 149 -5.10 3.58 -3.02
C VAL A 149 -5.89 4.19 -4.17
N GLY A 150 -7.02 3.59 -4.56
CA GLY A 150 -7.95 4.15 -5.53
C GLY A 150 -8.47 5.52 -5.07
N ARG A 151 -8.95 5.62 -3.84
CA ARG A 151 -9.41 6.89 -3.26
C ARG A 151 -8.31 7.95 -3.21
N VAL A 152 -7.08 7.59 -2.86
CA VAL A 152 -5.92 8.50 -2.89
C VAL A 152 -5.62 8.96 -4.32
N ALA A 153 -5.75 8.07 -5.31
CA ALA A 153 -5.53 8.43 -6.70
C ALA A 153 -6.55 9.48 -7.19
N ASP A 154 -7.80 9.39 -6.73
CA ASP A 154 -8.85 10.36 -7.07
C ASP A 154 -8.59 11.74 -6.47
N LEU A 155 -7.95 11.80 -5.29
CA LEU A 155 -7.52 13.06 -4.68
C LEU A 155 -6.30 13.65 -5.40
N CYS A 156 -5.24 12.86 -5.57
CA CYS A 156 -3.97 13.35 -6.10
C CYS A 156 -3.97 13.57 -7.62
N VAL A 157 -4.66 12.71 -8.35
CA VAL A 157 -4.59 12.63 -9.81
C VAL A 157 -6.00 12.42 -10.37
N PRO A 158 -6.91 13.41 -10.21
CA PRO A 158 -8.25 13.32 -10.78
C PRO A 158 -8.17 13.15 -12.30
N VAL A 159 -9.17 12.45 -12.86
CA VAL A 159 -9.32 12.19 -14.30
C VAL A 159 -9.77 13.44 -15.01
#